data_AF-A0A2W6XBS2-F1
#
_entry.id   AF-A0A2W6XBS2-F1
#
_cell.length_a   1.000
_cell.length_b   1.000
_cell.length_c   1.000
_cell.angle_alpha   90.00
_cell.angle_beta   90.00
_cell.angle_gamma   90.00
#
_symmetry.space_group_name_H-M   'P 1'
#
loop_
_entity.id
_entity.type
_entity.pdbx_description
1 polymer ?
#
loop_
_entity_poly.entity_id
_entity_poly.type
_entity_poly.pdbx_seq_one_letter_code
_entity_poly.pdbx_strand_id
1 'polypeptide(L)'
;MGGLDCLGLVLWAAEHGGVSVRIGSQLLRGHTLSSAHDMFRAAGCLELPLADNRPGDILLGCPATWQVHLAIRTDQGIVEACARLRRVVERPGLDVQRWRSAWRLPEGES
;
A
#
# COMPACT_ATOMS: atom_id res chain seq x y z
N MET A 1 4.68 12.27 19.28
CA MET A 1 5.21 12.25 17.90
C MET A 1 5.24 10.80 17.44
N GLY A 2 4.33 10.41 16.55
CA GLY A 2 4.24 9.05 16.00
C GLY A 2 4.94 8.97 14.65
N GLY A 3 5.61 7.84 14.37
CA GLY A 3 6.16 7.55 13.04
C GLY A 3 5.09 6.99 12.10
N LEU A 4 5.37 6.98 10.80
CA LEU A 4 4.51 6.36 9.79
C LEU A 4 4.72 4.84 9.75
N ASP A 5 3.63 4.08 9.82
CA ASP A 5 3.60 2.67 9.40
C ASP A 5 3.23 2.55 7.91
N CYS A 6 3.11 1.34 7.39
CA CYS A 6 2.90 1.14 5.95
C CYS A 6 1.53 1.63 5.47
N LEU A 7 0.48 1.56 6.29
CA LEU A 7 -0.83 2.13 5.96
C LEU A 7 -0.82 3.65 6.13
N GLY A 8 -0.23 4.14 7.22
CA GLY A 8 -0.09 5.58 7.48
C GLY A 8 0.68 6.28 6.36
N LEU A 9 1.73 5.64 5.81
CA LEU A 9 2.43 6.14 4.64
C LEU A 9 1.52 6.23 3.40
N VAL A 10 0.73 5.19 3.12
CA VAL A 10 -0.21 5.17 1.98
C VAL A 10 -1.26 6.27 2.11
N LEU A 11 -1.88 6.40 3.29
CA LEU A 11 -2.90 7.42 3.54
C LEU A 11 -2.31 8.84 3.47
N TRP A 12 -1.12 9.04 4.03
CA TRP A 12 -0.41 10.32 3.98
C TRP A 12 -0.06 10.72 2.54
N ALA A 13 0.43 9.76 1.73
CA ALA A 13 0.75 10.01 0.34
C ALA A 13 -0.49 10.27 -0.51
N ALA A 14 -1.60 9.56 -0.25
CA ALA A 14 -2.87 9.80 -0.92
C ALA A 14 -3.39 11.21 -0.65
N GLU A 15 -3.43 11.63 0.62
CA GLU A 15 -3.86 12.97 1.03
C GLU A 15 -3.03 14.07 0.36
N HIS A 16 -1.70 13.94 0.35
CA HIS A 16 -0.81 14.93 -0.28
C HIS A 16 -0.80 14.84 -1.81
N GLY A 17 -1.29 13.74 -2.38
CA GLY A 17 -1.53 13.55 -3.80
C GLY A 17 -2.92 14.02 -4.27
N GLY A 18 -3.73 14.61 -3.39
CA GLY A 18 -5.09 15.06 -3.70
C GLY A 18 -6.12 13.93 -3.80
N VAL A 19 -5.81 12.75 -3.27
CA VAL A 19 -6.70 11.59 -3.28
C VAL A 19 -7.27 11.35 -1.89
N SER A 20 -8.58 11.47 -1.75
CA SER A 20 -9.28 11.15 -0.50
C SER A 20 -9.66 9.67 -0.48
N VAL A 21 -8.88 8.85 0.23
CA VAL A 21 -9.17 7.44 0.48
C VAL A 21 -9.26 7.15 1.98
N ARG A 22 -10.24 6.35 2.39
CA ARG A 22 -10.40 5.92 3.79
C ARG A 22 -10.27 4.41 3.88
N ILE A 23 -9.16 3.94 4.44
CA ILE A 23 -8.91 2.53 4.76
C ILE A 23 -8.77 2.43 6.27
N GLY A 24 -9.55 1.55 6.89
CA GLY A 24 -9.57 1.39 8.34
C GLY A 24 -8.21 0.96 8.91
N SER A 25 -7.82 1.51 10.07
CA SER A 25 -6.57 1.13 10.76
C SER A 25 -6.56 -0.32 11.22
N GLN A 26 -7.73 -0.99 11.23
CA GLN A 26 -7.83 -2.42 11.51
C GLN A 26 -6.87 -3.22 10.63
N LEU A 27 -6.65 -2.83 9.37
CA LEU A 27 -5.77 -3.50 8.38
C LEU A 27 -4.42 -3.96 8.95
N LEU A 28 -3.88 -3.22 9.92
CA LEU A 28 -2.57 -3.47 10.52
C LEU A 28 -2.57 -4.54 11.63
N ARG A 29 -3.73 -5.10 12.02
CA ARG A 29 -3.88 -6.01 13.17
C ARG A 29 -4.50 -7.36 12.78
N GLY A 30 -3.67 -8.36 12.50
CA GLY A 30 -4.13 -9.76 12.34
C GLY A 30 -4.94 -10.04 11.07
N HIS A 31 -4.82 -9.18 10.07
CA HIS A 31 -5.58 -9.29 8.84
C HIS A 31 -4.94 -10.27 7.84
N THR A 32 -5.80 -11.01 7.14
CA THR A 32 -5.42 -11.81 5.97
C THR A 32 -5.30 -10.94 4.74
N LEU A 33 -4.63 -11.49 3.73
CA LEU A 33 -4.70 -11.00 2.36
C LEU A 33 -6.15 -10.74 1.91
N SER A 34 -7.08 -11.66 2.18
CA SER A 34 -8.50 -11.52 1.81
C SER A 34 -9.14 -10.29 2.44
N SER A 35 -8.98 -10.12 3.77
CA SER A 35 -9.59 -8.98 4.44
C SER A 35 -9.01 -7.64 3.99
N ALA A 36 -7.73 -7.61 3.60
CA ALA A 36 -7.14 -6.42 3.00
C ALA A 36 -7.79 -6.12 1.64
N HIS A 37 -7.95 -7.12 0.77
CA HIS A 37 -8.63 -6.94 -0.51
C HIS A 37 -10.04 -6.37 -0.32
N ASP A 38 -10.80 -6.87 0.65
CA ASP A 38 -12.14 -6.37 0.94
C ASP A 38 -12.13 -4.91 1.39
N MET A 39 -11.15 -4.52 2.21
CA MET A 39 -10.99 -3.12 2.66
C MET A 39 -10.61 -2.19 1.51
N PHE A 40 -9.71 -2.60 0.61
CA PHE A 40 -9.36 -1.80 -0.57
C PHE A 40 -10.55 -1.64 -1.52
N ARG A 41 -11.32 -2.71 -1.77
CA ARG A 41 -12.54 -2.65 -2.58
C ARG A 41 -13.61 -1.75 -1.95
N ALA A 42 -13.83 -1.86 -0.65
CA ALA A 42 -14.76 -0.99 0.08
C ALA A 42 -14.35 0.48 0.06
N ALA A 43 -13.04 0.76 -0.05
CA ALA A 43 -12.49 2.10 -0.21
C ALA A 43 -12.53 2.62 -1.67
N GLY A 44 -13.14 1.88 -2.61
CA GLY A 44 -13.23 2.26 -4.02
C GLY A 44 -11.92 2.09 -4.80
N CYS A 45 -10.94 1.37 -4.24
CA CYS A 45 -9.70 1.10 -4.95
C CYS A 45 -9.91 0.02 -6.02
N LEU A 46 -9.22 0.16 -7.14
CA LEU A 46 -9.24 -0.80 -8.24
C LEU A 46 -8.08 -1.79 -8.09
N GLU A 47 -8.40 -3.09 -8.03
CA GLU A 47 -7.39 -4.16 -8.10
C GLU A 47 -6.83 -4.25 -9.53
N LEU A 48 -5.52 -4.36 -9.65
CA LEU A 48 -4.80 -4.42 -10.91
C LEU A 48 -3.97 -5.71 -11.01
N PRO A 49 -3.79 -6.27 -12.22
CA PRO A 49 -2.72 -7.23 -12.46
C PRO A 49 -1.37 -6.64 -12.02
N LEU A 50 -0.54 -7.43 -11.33
CA LEU A 50 0.78 -6.95 -10.89
C LEU A 50 1.67 -6.47 -12.04
N ALA A 51 1.47 -6.94 -13.27
CA ALA A 51 2.22 -6.46 -14.43
C ALA A 51 1.82 -5.03 -14.87
N ASP A 52 0.62 -4.57 -14.51
CA ASP A 52 0.03 -3.32 -14.99
C ASP A 52 0.11 -2.18 -13.95
N ASN A 53 0.82 -2.42 -12.85
CA ASN A 53 1.05 -1.40 -11.84
C ASN A 53 1.91 -0.26 -12.41
N ARG A 54 1.65 0.96 -11.96
CA ARG A 54 2.37 2.18 -12.33
C ARG A 54 2.73 3.00 -11.08
N PRO A 55 3.59 4.02 -11.19
CA PRO A 55 3.89 4.92 -10.08
C PRO A 55 2.62 5.47 -9.42
N GLY A 56 2.60 5.48 -8.08
CA GLY A 56 1.44 5.85 -7.26
C GLY A 56 0.50 4.70 -6.91
N ASP A 57 0.55 3.56 -7.63
CA ASP A 57 -0.23 2.38 -7.25
C ASP A 57 0.32 1.76 -5.96
N ILE A 58 -0.58 1.15 -5.17
CA ILE A 58 -0.27 0.51 -3.90
C ILE A 58 0.00 -0.97 -4.15
N LEU A 59 1.14 -1.45 -3.69
CA LEU A 59 1.51 -2.86 -3.72
C LEU A 59 1.21 -3.49 -2.38
N LEU A 60 0.52 -4.62 -2.41
CA LEU A 60 0.15 -5.37 -1.23
C LEU A 60 0.92 -6.69 -1.18
N GLY A 61 1.67 -6.89 -0.10
CA GLY A 61 2.47 -8.07 0.17
C GLY A 61 1.98 -8.80 1.42
N CYS A 62 2.39 -10.06 1.54
CA CYS A 62 2.10 -10.91 2.70
C CYS A 62 3.41 -11.56 3.17
N PRO A 63 4.27 -10.84 3.92
CA PRO A 63 5.57 -11.34 4.33
C PRO A 63 5.48 -12.51 5.33
N ALA A 64 4.38 -12.64 6.07
CA ALA A 64 4.13 -13.74 6.99
C ALA A 64 2.61 -13.98 7.13
N THR A 65 2.23 -15.14 7.66
CA THR A 65 0.82 -15.45 7.95
C THR A 65 0.20 -14.38 8.85
N TRP A 66 -0.97 -13.86 8.47
CA TRP A 66 -1.69 -12.78 9.17
C TRP A 66 -0.97 -11.42 9.21
N GLN A 67 0.07 -11.24 8.38
CA GLN A 67 0.79 -10.00 8.26
C GLN A 67 0.68 -9.49 6.83
N VAL A 68 -0.02 -8.37 6.65
CA VAL A 68 -0.03 -7.63 5.40
C VAL A 68 1.03 -6.52 5.45
N HIS A 69 1.56 -6.17 4.28
CA HIS A 69 2.52 -5.09 4.13
C HIS A 69 2.20 -4.28 2.89
N LEU A 70 2.31 -2.96 2.98
CA LEU A 70 2.04 -2.04 1.89
C LEU A 70 3.30 -1.31 1.45
N ALA A 71 3.39 -1.06 0.16
CA ALA A 71 4.36 -0.14 -0.42
C ALA A 71 3.69 0.67 -1.54
N ILE A 72 4.26 1.84 -1.86
CA ILE A 72 3.83 2.67 -2.98
C ILE A 72 4.81 2.44 -4.12
N ARG A 73 4.30 2.15 -5.32
CA ARG A 73 5.13 2.05 -6.53
C ARG A 73 5.68 3.43 -6.90
N THR A 74 6.96 3.49 -7.26
CA THR A 74 7.60 4.66 -7.89
C THR A 74 8.09 4.30 -9.28
N ASP A 75 8.59 5.29 -10.05
CA ASP A 75 9.26 5.02 -11.32
C ASP A 75 10.47 4.07 -11.13
N GLN A 76 11.22 4.26 -10.05
CA GLN A 76 12.49 3.56 -9.81
C GLN A 76 12.33 2.28 -8.99
N GLY A 77 11.22 2.11 -8.27
CA GLY A 77 11.06 1.00 -7.33
C GLY A 77 9.84 1.15 -6.44
N ILE A 78 10.06 1.15 -5.13
CA ILE A 78 8.98 1.27 -4.14
C ILE A 78 9.39 2.18 -3.00
N VAL A 79 8.41 2.83 -2.37
CA VAL A 79 8.55 3.45 -1.06
C VAL A 79 7.76 2.64 -0.03
N GLU A 80 8.38 2.29 1.08
CA GLU A 80 7.73 1.56 2.18
C GLU A 80 8.14 2.12 3.55
N ALA A 81 7.22 2.05 4.52
CA ALA A 81 7.55 2.23 5.92
C ALA A 81 8.15 0.92 6.44
N CYS A 82 9.48 0.88 6.59
CA CYS A 82 10.18 -0.34 6.96
C CYS A 82 10.26 -0.49 8.48
N ALA A 83 9.53 -1.45 9.04
CA ALA A 83 9.52 -1.71 10.49
C ALA A 83 10.93 -1.99 11.06
N ARG A 84 11.76 -2.73 10.31
CA ARG A 84 13.13 -3.09 10.73
C ARG A 84 14.07 -1.88 10.78
N LEU A 85 13.95 -0.97 9.82
CA LEU A 85 14.78 0.24 9.74
C LEU A 85 14.17 1.44 10.47
N ARG A 86 12.92 1.30 10.94
CA ARG A 86 12.14 2.33 11.66
C ARG A 86 12.08 3.67 10.92
N ARG A 87 11.99 3.63 9.59
CA ARG A 87 11.90 4.81 8.73
C ARG A 87 11.23 4.45 7.40
N VAL A 88 10.78 5.48 6.70
CA VAL A 88 10.37 5.38 5.30
C VAL A 88 11.64 5.22 4.45
N VAL A 89 11.64 4.27 3.53
CA VAL A 89 12.75 3.99 2.62
C VAL A 89 12.24 3.84 1.20
N GLU A 90 13.02 4.33 0.23
CA GLU A 90 12.90 3.93 -1.16
C GLU A 90 13.81 2.73 -1.42
N ARG A 91 13.32 1.74 -2.17
CA ARG A 91 14.09 0.57 -2.62
C ARG A 91 13.98 0.49 -4.13
N PRO A 92 15.10 0.46 -4.88
CA PRO A 92 15.06 0.36 -6.32
C PRO A 92 14.58 -1.03 -6.77
N GLY A 93 13.95 -1.05 -7.96
CA GLY A 93 13.39 -2.25 -8.57
C GLY A 93 12.09 -2.73 -7.94
N LEU A 94 11.49 -3.74 -8.57
CA LEU A 94 10.28 -4.39 -8.11
C LEU A 94 10.49 -5.92 -8.11
N ASP A 95 10.63 -6.49 -6.91
CA ASP A 95 10.59 -7.95 -6.75
C ASP A 95 9.14 -8.43 -6.78
N VAL A 96 8.66 -8.81 -7.97
CA VAL A 96 7.28 -9.25 -8.20
C VAL A 96 6.88 -10.47 -7.38
N GLN A 97 7.83 -11.29 -6.92
CA GLN A 97 7.55 -12.48 -6.09
C GLN A 97 7.15 -12.09 -4.66
N ARG A 98 7.51 -10.89 -4.20
CA ARG A 98 7.16 -10.37 -2.87
C ARG A 98 5.70 -9.90 -2.79
N TRP A 99 5.13 -9.49 -3.91
CA TRP A 99 3.82 -8.84 -3.96
C TRP A 99 2.72 -9.84 -4.33
N ARG A 100 1.49 -9.54 -3.92
CA ARG A 100 0.31 -10.41 -4.11
C ARG A 100 -0.75 -9.72 -4.96
N SER A 101 -0.90 -8.41 -4.81
CA SER A 101 -1.82 -7.60 -5.60
C SER A 101 -1.30 -6.16 -5.72
N ALA A 102 -1.77 -5.47 -6.75
CA ALA A 102 -1.60 -4.03 -6.94
C ALA A 102 -2.96 -3.35 -6.90
N TRP A 103 -3.00 -2.12 -6.38
CA TRP A 103 -4.23 -1.37 -6.16
C TRP A 103 -4.05 0.08 -6.58
N ARG A 104 -4.96 0.55 -7.42
CA ARG A 104 -5.07 1.98 -7.72
C ARG A 104 -6.06 2.62 -6.78
N LEU A 105 -5.66 3.72 -6.16
CA LEU A 105 -6.55 4.53 -5.33
C LEU A 105 -7.67 5.13 -6.20
N PRO A 106 -8.86 5.41 -5.63
CA PRO A 106 -9.91 6.11 -6.36
C PRO A 106 -9.40 7.47 -6.87
N GLU A 107 -9.97 7.94 -7.97
CA GLU A 107 -9.72 9.31 -8.43
C GLU A 107 -10.24 10.28 -7.37
N GLY A 108 -9.47 11.32 -7.05
CA GLY A 108 -9.94 12.39 -6.16
C GLY A 108 -11.05 13.18 -6.85
N GLU A 109 -12.09 13.57 -6.10
CA GLU A 109 -12.94 14.68 -6.53
C GLU A 109 -12.06 15.92 -6.62
N SER A 110 -11.91 16.47 -7.83
CA SER A 110 -11.13 17.69 -8.10
C SER A 110 -11.73 18.92 -7.43
#